data_AF-A0AAX6F536-F1
#
_entry.id   AF-A0AAX6F536-F1
#
_cell.length_a   1.000
_cell.length_b   1.000
_cell.length_c   1.000
_cell.angle_alpha   90.00
_cell.angle_beta   90.00
_cell.angle_gamma   90.00
#
_symmetry.space_group_name_H-M   'P 1'
#
loop_
_entity.id
_entity.type
_entity.pdbx_description
1 polymer ?
#
loop_
_entity_poly.entity_id
_entity_poly.type
_entity_poly.pdbx_seq_one_letter_code
_entity_poly.pdbx_strand_id
1 'polypeptide(L)'
;MDRLSLTKDRRVLIYLIIQLDMMDRLLLLMTMIFIMIILELKATRKRKWEDAYKRHIVRHVNLNRIVFENDRLCIENIRMDRRTFHNLCHMVRETGRLEPTKKMTIEEQLAIFLHILAHDVKNRIIQRQLMRSGETVSRVVNKVLLSLLRCQALLLKRPEPIPENSTDDH
;
A
#
# COMPACT_ATOMS: atom_id res chain seq x y z
N MET A 1 64.41 50.82 17.06
CA MET A 1 62.93 50.79 17.06
C MET A 1 62.36 49.41 16.62
N ASP A 2 63.22 48.42 16.32
CA ASP A 2 62.79 47.17 15.65
C ASP A 2 62.17 46.08 16.54
N ARG A 3 62.43 46.09 17.86
CA ARG A 3 61.87 45.07 18.77
C ARG A 3 60.35 45.18 18.94
N LEU A 4 59.80 46.39 18.82
CA LEU A 4 58.35 46.63 18.92
C LEU A 4 57.59 46.22 17.64
N SER A 5 58.25 46.26 16.46
CA SER A 5 57.71 45.72 15.20
C SER A 5 57.66 44.20 15.25
N LEU A 6 58.77 43.56 15.62
CA LEU A 6 58.91 42.10 15.63
C LEU A 6 57.90 41.41 16.58
N THR A 7 57.49 42.09 17.67
CA THR A 7 56.47 41.61 18.62
C THR A 7 55.03 41.84 18.13
N LYS A 8 54.78 42.80 17.26
CA LYS A 8 53.50 42.95 16.55
C LYS A 8 53.38 41.88 15.47
N ASP A 9 54.43 41.65 14.70
CA ASP A 9 54.46 40.66 13.61
C ASP A 9 54.27 39.22 14.14
N ARG A 10 54.88 38.88 15.28
CA ARG A 10 54.63 37.59 15.97
C ARG A 10 53.19 37.42 16.45
N ARG A 11 52.55 38.48 16.93
CA ARG A 11 51.14 38.42 17.37
C ARG A 11 50.22 38.19 16.17
N VAL A 12 50.46 38.89 15.06
CA VAL A 12 49.72 38.71 13.81
C VAL A 12 49.87 37.28 13.30
N LEU A 13 51.09 36.72 13.32
CA LEU A 13 51.34 35.33 12.94
C LEU A 13 50.55 34.33 13.80
N ILE A 14 50.51 34.53 15.12
CA ILE A 14 49.72 33.69 16.04
C ILE A 14 48.23 33.78 15.72
N TYR A 15 47.69 34.98 15.46
CA TYR A 15 46.30 35.13 15.07
C TYR A 15 45.98 34.43 13.75
N LEU A 16 46.86 34.52 12.75
CA LEU A 16 46.68 33.83 11.47
C LEU A 16 46.69 32.30 11.63
N ILE A 17 47.58 31.76 12.46
CA ILE A 17 47.64 30.33 12.76
C ILE A 17 46.35 29.87 13.46
N ILE A 18 45.90 30.59 14.49
CA ILE A 18 44.65 30.28 15.20
C ILE A 18 43.46 30.37 14.24
N GLN A 19 43.41 31.39 13.37
CA GLN A 19 42.35 31.55 12.38
C GLN A 19 42.30 30.39 11.39
N LEU A 20 43.44 29.96 10.85
CA LEU A 20 43.53 28.80 9.95
C LEU A 20 43.07 27.51 10.64
N ASP A 21 43.55 27.26 11.85
CA ASP A 21 43.17 26.08 12.66
C ASP A 21 41.67 26.09 13.04
N MET A 22 41.07 27.27 13.28
CA MET A 22 39.62 27.40 13.46
C MET A 22 38.84 27.12 12.16
N MET A 23 39.33 27.58 11.01
CA MET A 23 38.69 27.32 9.71
C MET A 23 38.74 25.84 9.34
N ASP A 24 39.84 25.14 9.63
CA ASP A 24 39.97 23.70 9.42
C ASP A 24 38.98 22.92 10.30
N ARG A 25 38.86 23.28 11.59
CA ARG A 25 37.83 22.70 12.47
C ARG A 25 36.41 22.94 11.99
N LEU A 26 36.13 24.16 11.50
CA LEU A 26 34.81 24.50 10.95
C LEU A 26 34.53 23.67 9.68
N LEU A 27 35.51 23.53 8.79
CA LEU A 27 35.39 22.71 7.59
C LEU A 27 35.13 21.24 7.93
N LEU A 28 35.86 20.66 8.88
CA LEU A 28 35.64 19.30 9.35
C LEU A 28 34.23 19.10 9.94
N LEU A 29 33.72 20.09 10.67
CA LEU A 29 32.37 20.03 11.21
C LEU A 29 31.31 20.07 10.09
N MET A 30 31.52 20.90 9.07
CA MET A 30 30.64 20.97 7.90
C MET A 30 30.64 19.67 7.08
N THR A 31 31.80 19.03 6.89
CA THR A 31 31.86 17.73 6.18
C THR A 31 31.19 16.61 6.97
N MET A 32 31.36 16.57 8.30
CA MET A 32 30.68 15.60 9.16
C MET A 32 29.16 15.75 9.10
N ILE A 33 28.64 16.98 9.15
CA ILE A 33 27.20 17.25 8.98
C ILE A 33 26.72 16.79 7.60
N PHE A 34 27.47 17.11 6.54
CA PHE A 34 27.12 16.70 5.18
C PHE A 34 27.07 15.17 5.03
N ILE A 35 28.04 14.46 5.60
CA ILE A 35 28.06 12.99 5.64
C ILE A 35 26.85 12.45 6.41
N MET A 36 26.54 13.00 7.59
CA MET A 36 25.37 12.59 8.37
C MET A 36 24.06 12.78 7.59
N ILE A 37 23.89 13.91 6.89
CA ILE A 37 22.72 14.16 6.05
C ILE A 37 22.62 13.10 4.93
N ILE A 38 23.72 12.80 4.25
CA ILE A 38 23.73 11.76 3.19
C ILE A 38 23.36 10.39 3.76
N LEU A 39 23.90 10.02 4.92
CA LEU A 39 23.60 8.75 5.57
C LEU A 39 22.13 8.66 5.97
N GLU A 40 21.54 9.72 6.51
CA GLU A 40 20.12 9.76 6.88
C GLU A 40 19.21 9.70 5.64
N LEU A 41 19.56 10.38 4.54
CA LEU A 41 18.83 10.29 3.27
C LEU A 41 18.89 8.88 2.67
N LYS A 42 20.04 8.20 2.75
CA LYS A 42 20.16 6.79 2.33
C LYS A 42 19.37 5.86 3.25
N ALA A 43 19.43 6.07 4.55
CA ALA A 43 18.72 5.26 5.55
C ALA A 43 17.20 5.41 5.41
N THR A 44 16.68 6.64 5.28
CA THR A 44 15.26 6.90 5.03
C THR A 44 14.78 6.26 3.72
N ARG A 45 15.58 6.34 2.65
CA ARG A 45 15.26 5.67 1.38
C ARG A 45 15.18 4.16 1.54
N LYS A 46 16.16 3.54 2.22
CA LYS A 46 16.17 2.10 2.53
C LYS A 46 14.95 1.70 3.36
N ARG A 47 14.66 2.41 4.46
CA ARG A 47 13.46 2.18 5.30
C ARG A 47 12.17 2.24 4.49
N LYS A 48 12.00 3.28 3.66
CA LYS A 48 10.83 3.41 2.78
C LYS A 48 10.68 2.22 1.81
N TRP A 49 11.79 1.73 1.26
CA TRP A 49 11.79 0.60 0.33
C TRP A 49 11.42 -0.70 1.05
N GLU A 50 12.02 -0.96 2.21
CA GLU A 50 11.70 -2.11 3.05
C GLU A 50 10.24 -2.10 3.51
N ASP A 51 9.71 -0.95 3.93
CA ASP A 51 8.31 -0.81 4.31
C ASP A 51 7.37 -1.05 3.11
N ALA A 52 7.74 -0.58 1.92
CA ALA A 52 6.98 -0.83 0.70
C ALA A 52 6.96 -2.31 0.34
N TYR A 53 8.11 -2.97 0.44
CA TYR A 53 8.27 -4.41 0.21
C TYR A 53 7.45 -5.22 1.22
N LYS A 54 7.61 -4.96 2.52
CA LYS A 54 6.83 -5.61 3.60
C LYS A 54 5.34 -5.47 3.36
N ARG A 55 4.87 -4.26 3.03
CA ARG A 55 3.45 -4.02 2.72
C ARG A 55 2.97 -4.80 1.48
N HIS A 56 3.82 -5.00 0.47
CA HIS A 56 3.47 -5.80 -0.69
C HIS A 56 3.35 -7.29 -0.33
N ILE A 57 4.32 -7.84 0.41
CA ILE A 57 4.32 -9.24 0.86
C ILE A 57 3.11 -9.53 1.73
N VAL A 58 2.83 -8.71 2.75
CA VAL A 58 1.67 -8.90 3.65
C VAL A 58 0.36 -8.93 2.86
N ARG A 59 0.20 -8.06 1.86
CA ARG A 59 -0.99 -8.05 1.00
C ARG A 59 -1.12 -9.32 0.20
N HIS A 60 -0.03 -9.73 -0.45
CA HIS A 60 -0.04 -10.91 -1.30
C HIS A 60 -0.35 -12.18 -0.50
N VAL A 61 0.26 -12.33 0.68
CA VAL A 61 0.00 -13.45 1.60
C VAL A 61 -1.45 -13.44 2.08
N ASN A 62 -1.95 -12.29 2.52
CA ASN A 62 -3.33 -12.20 3.02
C ASN A 62 -4.35 -12.46 1.92
N LEU A 63 -4.11 -11.98 0.70
CA LEU A 63 -4.98 -12.27 -0.44
C LEU A 63 -4.98 -13.76 -0.80
N ASN A 64 -3.81 -14.40 -0.81
CA ASN A 64 -3.68 -15.83 -1.05
C ASN A 64 -4.44 -16.64 -0.01
N ARG A 65 -4.37 -16.24 1.26
CA ARG A 65 -5.10 -16.89 2.35
C ARG A 65 -6.62 -16.74 2.23
N ILE A 66 -7.10 -15.63 1.69
CA ILE A 66 -8.54 -15.38 1.49
C ILE A 66 -9.07 -16.20 0.30
N VAL A 67 -8.34 -16.27 -0.82
CA VAL A 67 -8.93 -16.78 -2.09
C VAL A 67 -8.19 -17.97 -2.71
N PHE A 68 -6.86 -18.04 -2.62
CA PHE A 68 -6.08 -18.88 -3.53
C PHE A 68 -5.51 -20.16 -2.91
N GLU A 69 -5.51 -20.28 -1.58
CA GLU A 69 -4.88 -21.40 -0.87
C GLU A 69 -5.60 -22.74 -1.11
N ASN A 70 -6.93 -22.80 -0.97
CA ASN A 70 -7.72 -23.98 -1.35
C ASN A 70 -9.20 -23.61 -1.61
N ASP A 71 -9.96 -24.51 -2.26
CA ASP A 71 -11.37 -24.25 -2.60
C ASP A 71 -12.26 -24.11 -1.37
N ARG A 72 -11.97 -24.85 -0.29
CA ARG A 72 -12.73 -24.77 0.96
C ARG A 72 -12.62 -23.38 1.61
N LEU A 73 -11.41 -22.82 1.67
CA LEU A 73 -11.11 -21.49 2.19
C LEU A 73 -11.70 -20.42 1.29
N CYS A 74 -11.68 -20.62 -0.04
CA CYS A 74 -12.35 -19.73 -0.97
C CYS A 74 -13.86 -19.65 -0.65
N ILE A 75 -14.52 -20.80 -0.49
CA ILE A 75 -15.94 -20.87 -0.12
C ILE A 75 -16.18 -20.25 1.27
N GLU A 76 -15.30 -20.53 2.23
CA GLU A 76 -15.41 -19.98 3.59
C GLU A 76 -15.31 -18.45 3.60
N ASN A 77 -14.34 -17.90 2.87
CA ASN A 77 -14.00 -16.47 2.92
C ASN A 77 -14.80 -15.60 1.96
N ILE A 78 -15.21 -16.13 0.80
CA ILE A 78 -15.88 -15.36 -0.26
C ILE A 78 -17.19 -15.99 -0.76
N ARG A 79 -17.64 -17.11 -0.16
CA ARG A 79 -18.88 -17.84 -0.49
C ARG A 79 -18.94 -18.42 -1.91
N MET A 80 -17.78 -18.59 -2.55
CA MET A 80 -17.66 -19.15 -3.90
C MET A 80 -16.43 -20.05 -3.97
N ASP A 81 -16.46 -21.10 -4.80
CA ASP A 81 -15.25 -21.86 -5.12
C ASP A 81 -14.33 -21.07 -6.07
N ARG A 82 -13.07 -21.49 -6.24
CA ARG A 82 -12.10 -20.74 -7.04
C ARG A 82 -12.46 -20.68 -8.53
N ARG A 83 -13.09 -21.72 -9.08
CA ARG A 83 -13.49 -21.74 -10.49
C ARG A 83 -14.57 -20.71 -10.73
N THR A 84 -15.59 -20.69 -9.88
CA THR A 84 -16.67 -19.68 -9.97
C THR A 84 -16.14 -18.27 -9.75
N PHE A 85 -15.21 -18.07 -8.81
CA PHE A 85 -14.54 -16.79 -8.61
C PHE A 85 -13.78 -16.32 -9.86
N HIS A 86 -13.03 -17.21 -10.52
CA HIS A 86 -12.30 -16.84 -11.74
C HIS A 86 -13.25 -16.50 -12.89
N ASN A 87 -14.36 -17.24 -13.03
CA ASN A 87 -15.41 -16.93 -14.00
C ASN A 87 -16.02 -15.55 -13.74
N LEU A 88 -16.27 -15.20 -12.48
CA LEU A 88 -16.75 -13.86 -12.11
C LEU A 88 -15.72 -12.78 -12.47
N CYS A 89 -14.43 -13.01 -12.20
CA CYS A 89 -13.36 -12.08 -12.58
C CYS A 89 -13.34 -11.83 -14.10
N HIS A 90 -13.49 -12.88 -14.89
CA HIS A 90 -13.56 -12.78 -16.35
C HIS A 90 -14.80 -11.98 -16.80
N MET A 91 -15.98 -12.30 -16.27
CA MET A 91 -17.22 -11.60 -16.61
C MET A 91 -17.19 -10.11 -16.24
N VAL A 92 -16.66 -9.78 -15.07
CA VAL A 92 -16.58 -8.40 -14.58
C VAL A 92 -15.52 -7.60 -15.34
N ARG A 93 -14.48 -8.25 -15.87
CA ARG A 93 -13.51 -7.67 -16.80
C ARG A 93 -14.19 -7.31 -18.14
N GLU A 94 -14.86 -8.29 -18.76
CA GLU A 94 -15.45 -8.14 -20.10
C GLU A 94 -16.72 -7.26 -20.11
N THR A 95 -17.70 -7.58 -19.26
CA THR A 95 -19.01 -6.91 -19.23
C THR A 95 -19.03 -5.76 -18.24
N GLY A 96 -18.44 -5.97 -17.05
CA GLY A 96 -18.45 -4.98 -15.96
C GLY A 96 -17.49 -3.81 -16.19
N ARG A 97 -16.57 -3.93 -17.16
CA ARG A 97 -15.50 -2.98 -17.48
C ARG A 97 -14.66 -2.62 -16.25
N LEU A 98 -14.45 -3.60 -15.36
CA LEU A 98 -13.58 -3.41 -14.21
C LEU A 98 -12.13 -3.49 -14.67
N GLU A 99 -11.42 -2.38 -14.56
CA GLU A 99 -10.01 -2.36 -14.93
C GLU A 99 -9.09 -2.61 -13.74
N PRO A 100 -7.95 -3.30 -13.95
CA PRO A 100 -6.89 -3.36 -12.97
C PRO A 100 -6.32 -1.95 -12.74
N THR A 101 -5.75 -1.73 -11.58
CA THR A 101 -5.02 -0.49 -11.27
C THR A 101 -3.53 -0.80 -11.15
N LYS A 102 -2.68 0.23 -11.26
CA LYS A 102 -1.22 0.09 -11.07
C LYS A 102 -0.83 -0.63 -9.77
N LYS A 103 -1.69 -0.59 -8.75
CA LYS A 103 -1.41 -1.16 -7.43
C LYS A 103 -2.33 -2.33 -7.07
N MET A 104 -3.30 -2.72 -7.90
CA MET A 104 -4.27 -3.74 -7.52
C MET A 104 -4.88 -4.44 -8.73
N THR A 105 -4.88 -5.77 -8.74
CA THR A 105 -5.48 -6.57 -9.83
C THR A 105 -7.01 -6.59 -9.75
N ILE A 106 -7.68 -7.19 -10.73
CA ILE A 106 -9.14 -7.35 -10.71
C ILE A 106 -9.55 -8.36 -9.65
N GLU A 107 -8.80 -9.46 -9.58
CA GLU A 107 -8.96 -10.54 -8.62
C GLU A 107 -8.81 -10.00 -7.20
N GLU A 108 -7.80 -9.15 -6.96
CA GLU A 108 -7.64 -8.46 -5.67
C GLU A 108 -8.85 -7.60 -5.32
N GLN A 109 -9.37 -6.82 -6.27
CA GLN A 109 -10.52 -5.95 -6.03
C GLN A 109 -11.77 -6.74 -5.69
N LEU A 110 -12.06 -7.80 -6.46
CA LEU A 110 -13.22 -8.67 -6.25
C LEU A 110 -13.11 -9.47 -4.95
N ALA A 111 -11.93 -10.00 -4.63
CA ALA A 111 -11.68 -10.72 -3.39
C ALA A 111 -12.01 -9.87 -2.15
N ILE A 112 -11.58 -8.61 -2.15
CA ILE A 112 -11.85 -7.66 -1.06
C ILE A 112 -13.35 -7.43 -0.91
N PHE A 113 -14.01 -7.14 -2.02
CA PHE A 113 -15.45 -6.87 -2.04
C PHE A 113 -16.26 -8.06 -1.53
N LEU A 114 -16.00 -9.25 -2.07
CA LEU A 114 -16.71 -10.48 -1.68
C LEU A 114 -16.42 -10.86 -0.23
N HIS A 115 -15.17 -10.71 0.24
CA HIS A 115 -14.84 -11.00 1.64
C HIS A 115 -15.56 -10.06 2.62
N ILE A 116 -15.68 -8.77 2.28
CA ILE A 116 -16.47 -7.82 3.07
C ILE A 116 -17.93 -8.26 3.14
N LEU A 117 -18.54 -8.64 2.01
CA LEU A 117 -19.94 -9.07 1.97
C LEU A 117 -20.17 -10.41 2.68
N ALA A 118 -19.25 -11.35 2.53
CA ALA A 118 -19.36 -12.71 3.08
C ALA A 118 -19.39 -12.76 4.61
N HIS A 119 -18.82 -11.75 5.28
CA HIS A 119 -18.65 -11.70 6.74
C HIS A 119 -18.99 -10.35 7.39
N ASP A 120 -19.60 -9.40 6.66
CA ASP A 120 -19.86 -8.02 7.12
C ASP A 120 -18.60 -7.35 7.73
N VAL A 121 -17.44 -7.55 7.08
CA VAL A 121 -16.17 -7.07 7.60
C VAL A 121 -16.10 -5.54 7.52
N LYS A 122 -15.85 -4.89 8.65
CA LYS A 122 -15.73 -3.43 8.70
C LYS A 122 -14.47 -2.95 7.97
N ASN A 123 -14.58 -1.82 7.27
CA ASN A 123 -13.49 -1.22 6.49
C ASN A 123 -12.17 -1.10 7.30
N ARG A 124 -12.24 -0.72 8.59
CA ARG A 124 -11.06 -0.62 9.49
C ARG A 124 -10.30 -1.95 9.66
N ILE A 125 -10.97 -3.10 9.55
CA ILE A 125 -10.34 -4.43 9.62
C ILE A 125 -9.59 -4.71 8.32
N ILE A 126 -10.25 -4.50 7.17
CA ILE A 126 -9.66 -4.67 5.84
C ILE A 126 -8.44 -3.77 5.64
N GLN A 127 -8.48 -2.52 6.13
CA GLN A 127 -7.34 -1.61 6.10
C GLN A 127 -6.09 -2.20 6.77
N ARG A 128 -6.27 -2.84 7.92
CA ARG A 128 -5.19 -3.48 8.68
C ARG A 128 -4.69 -4.74 7.98
N GLN A 129 -5.60 -5.58 7.50
CA GLN A 129 -5.24 -6.82 6.80
C GLN A 129 -4.51 -6.52 5.48
N LEU A 130 -4.95 -5.54 4.70
CA LEU A 130 -4.39 -5.27 3.38
C LEU A 130 -3.40 -4.10 3.37
N MET A 131 -3.09 -3.53 4.52
CA MET A 131 -2.19 -2.37 4.63
C MET A 131 -2.57 -1.27 3.61
N ARG A 132 -3.87 -1.04 3.40
CA ARG A 132 -4.42 -0.03 2.48
C ARG A 132 -5.16 1.03 3.28
N SER A 133 -5.20 2.25 2.76
CA SER A 133 -6.04 3.30 3.36
C SER A 133 -7.51 2.94 3.25
N GLY A 134 -8.33 3.39 4.20
CA GLY A 134 -9.78 3.17 4.18
C GLY A 134 -10.46 3.74 2.95
N GLU A 135 -9.97 4.88 2.48
CA GLU A 135 -10.39 5.48 1.23
C GLU A 135 -10.15 4.54 0.03
N THR A 136 -8.99 3.86 -0.01
CA THR A 136 -8.69 2.89 -1.07
C THR A 136 -9.68 1.74 -1.03
N VAL A 137 -9.98 1.20 0.15
CA VAL A 137 -10.95 0.11 0.32
C VAL A 137 -12.34 0.55 -0.13
N SER A 138 -12.82 1.72 0.33
CA SER A 138 -14.11 2.27 -0.07
C SER A 138 -14.21 2.48 -1.59
N ARG A 139 -13.15 3.00 -2.22
CA ARG A 139 -13.09 3.19 -3.68
C ARG A 139 -13.18 1.86 -4.43
N VAL A 140 -12.46 0.84 -3.96
CA VAL A 140 -12.51 -0.50 -4.54
C VAL A 140 -13.91 -1.10 -4.42
N VAL A 141 -14.53 -1.02 -3.24
CA VAL A 141 -15.90 -1.53 -3.01
C VAL A 141 -16.89 -0.87 -3.96
N ASN A 142 -16.87 0.46 -4.07
CA ASN A 142 -17.77 1.20 -4.97
C ASN A 142 -17.51 0.87 -6.44
N LYS A 143 -16.24 0.72 -6.85
CA LYS A 143 -15.87 0.39 -8.23
C LYS A 143 -16.36 -1.01 -8.60
N VAL A 144 -16.15 -1.99 -7.73
CA VAL A 144 -16.60 -3.37 -7.94
C VAL A 144 -18.12 -3.44 -7.95
N LEU A 145 -18.80 -2.76 -7.02
CA LEU A 145 -20.26 -2.69 -7.00
C LEU A 145 -20.82 -2.16 -8.32
N LEU A 146 -20.30 -1.04 -8.82
CA LEU A 146 -20.75 -0.47 -10.10
C LEU A 146 -20.51 -1.42 -11.27
N SER A 147 -19.37 -2.11 -11.30
CA SER A 147 -19.07 -3.10 -12.33
C SER A 147 -20.00 -4.32 -12.25
N LEU A 148 -20.35 -4.79 -11.05
CA LEU A 148 -21.29 -5.90 -10.86
C LEU A 148 -22.72 -5.52 -11.24
N LEU A 149 -23.15 -4.28 -10.95
CA LEU A 149 -24.45 -3.77 -11.39
C LEU A 149 -24.59 -3.77 -12.92
N ARG A 150 -23.50 -3.51 -13.64
CA ARG A 150 -23.49 -3.64 -15.12
C ARG A 150 -23.62 -5.09 -15.59
N CYS A 151 -23.16 -6.04 -14.79
CA CYS A 151 -23.30 -7.48 -15.05
C CYS A 151 -24.63 -8.06 -14.54
N GLN A 152 -25.52 -7.27 -13.94
CA GLN A 152 -26.73 -7.76 -13.26
C GLN A 152 -27.59 -8.67 -14.13
N ALA A 153 -27.76 -8.35 -15.41
CA ALA A 153 -28.57 -9.15 -16.34
C ALA A 153 -27.99 -10.56 -16.59
N LEU A 154 -26.69 -10.75 -16.38
CA LEU A 154 -26.00 -12.04 -16.51
C LEU A 154 -25.93 -12.79 -15.19
N LEU A 155 -25.83 -12.05 -14.07
CA LEU A 155 -25.63 -12.61 -12.74
C LEU A 155 -26.92 -12.99 -12.02
N LEU A 156 -28.01 -12.25 -12.25
CA LEU A 156 -29.27 -12.44 -11.54
C LEU A 156 -30.31 -13.08 -12.46
N LYS A 157 -30.88 -14.20 -12.03
CA LYS A 157 -32.09 -14.74 -12.66
C LYS A 157 -33.24 -13.77 -12.39
N ARG A 158 -34.06 -13.49 -13.41
CA ARG A 158 -35.31 -12.76 -13.22
C ARG A 158 -36.21 -13.58 -12.28
N PRO A 159 -36.74 -13.00 -11.20
CA PRO A 159 -37.65 -13.71 -10.33
C PRO A 159 -38.90 -14.10 -11.12
N GLU A 160 -39.26 -15.38 -11.07
CA GLU A 160 -40.54 -15.87 -11.59
C GLU A 160 -41.61 -15.63 -10.52
N PRO A 161 -42.83 -15.19 -10.89
CA PRO A 161 -43.91 -15.02 -9.93
C PRO A 161 -44.21 -16.36 -9.26
N ILE A 162 -44.34 -16.38 -7.93
CA ILE A 162 -44.76 -17.57 -7.19
C ILE A 162 -46.22 -17.85 -7.58
N PRO A 163 -46.53 -19.03 -8.16
CA PRO A 163 -47.90 -19.39 -8.50
C PRO A 163 -48.80 -19.43 -7.27
N GLU A 164 -50.05 -18.94 -7.36
CA GLU A 164 -51.04 -18.91 -6.25
C GLU A 164 -51.34 -20.30 -5.66
N ASN A 165 -51.02 -21.36 -6.38
CA ASN A 165 -51.15 -22.76 -5.98
C ASN A 165 -49.85 -23.36 -5.39
N SER A 166 -48.83 -22.55 -5.11
CA SER A 166 -47.62 -23.00 -4.42
C SER A 166 -47.94 -23.25 -2.94
N THR A 167 -48.19 -24.52 -2.63
CA THR A 167 -48.22 -25.04 -1.26
C THR A 167 -46.80 -25.45 -0.89
N ASP A 168 -45.94 -24.46 -0.64
CA ASP A 168 -44.65 -24.72 0.00
C ASP A 168 -44.92 -25.02 1.48
N ASP A 169 -45.28 -26.27 1.76
CA ASP A 169 -45.26 -26.84 3.11
C ASP A 169 -43.80 -27.02 3.53
N HIS A 170 -43.26 -26.03 4.25
CA HIS A 170 -42.00 -26.13 4.98
C HIS A 170 -42.19 -25.83 6.47
#